data_AF-A0A519GVR6-F1
#
_entry.id   AF-A0A519GVR6-F1
#
_cell.length_a   1.000
_cell.length_b   1.000
_cell.length_c   1.000
_cell.angle_alpha   90.00
_cell.angle_beta   90.00
_cell.angle_gamma   90.00
#
_symmetry.space_group_name_H-M   'P 1'
#
loop_
_entity.id
_entity.type
_entity.pdbx_description
1 polymer ?
#
loop_
_entity_poly.entity_id
_entity_poly.type
_entity_poly.pdbx_seq_one_letter_code
_entity_poly.pdbx_strand_id
1 'polypeptide(L)'
;MTDRFLFHIRPPVWLACATLLWSLSVQAQGLRPAGQLDAPRSPPASVGASNVQGTADYIVALVNSEPVTNNEVRQRLVRVEQQMAQQGAAMPPREQLARQVLEQIINERIQIQQAKELGITVSEADVTQAEQSIAAQNQLSPEQFRRRLASEGMD
;
A
#
# COMPACT_ATOMS: atom_id res chain seq x y z
N MET A 1 16.22 -43.90 24.91
CA MET A 1 16.32 -43.55 23.48
C MET A 1 16.65 -42.08 23.43
N THR A 2 17.96 -41.81 23.46
CA THR A 2 18.61 -40.54 23.82
C THR A 2 19.31 -39.95 22.59
N ASP A 3 19.24 -38.63 22.47
CA ASP A 3 20.00 -37.69 21.65
C ASP A 3 21.20 -38.20 20.85
N ARG A 4 21.21 -37.88 19.54
CA ARG A 4 22.45 -37.61 18.79
C ARG A 4 22.25 -36.49 17.76
N PHE A 5 22.34 -35.26 18.26
CA PHE A 5 22.89 -34.15 17.49
C PHE A 5 24.32 -34.51 17.03
N LEU A 6 24.57 -34.43 15.72
CA LEU A 6 25.93 -34.42 15.15
C LEU A 6 26.11 -33.15 14.33
N PHE A 7 26.46 -32.09 15.06
CA PHE A 7 27.18 -30.92 14.57
C PHE A 7 28.61 -31.34 14.23
N HIS A 8 29.06 -31.18 12.99
CA HIS A 8 30.45 -30.79 12.68
C HIS A 8 30.61 -30.47 11.19
N ILE A 9 30.84 -29.19 10.88
CA ILE A 9 31.97 -28.68 10.08
C ILE A 9 32.06 -27.16 10.35
N ARG A 10 33.24 -26.71 10.79
CA ARG A 10 33.69 -25.30 10.92
C ARG A 10 34.94 -25.14 10.02
N PRO A 11 35.66 -23.99 9.95
CA PRO A 11 35.31 -22.57 9.74
C PRO A 11 36.20 -21.95 8.59
N PRO A 12 36.85 -20.75 8.69
CA PRO A 12 36.50 -19.45 8.08
C PRO A 12 37.66 -18.85 7.21
N VAL A 13 37.74 -17.51 7.09
CA VAL A 13 38.88 -16.62 6.66
C VAL A 13 38.58 -15.89 5.32
N TRP A 14 38.11 -14.63 5.30
CA TRP A 14 38.79 -13.32 5.50
C TRP A 14 40.08 -13.10 4.70
N LEU A 15 39.99 -12.37 3.58
CA LEU A 15 41.04 -11.57 2.91
C LEU A 15 40.27 -10.71 1.87
N ALA A 16 39.91 -9.43 2.09
CA ALA A 16 40.74 -8.23 2.24
C ALA A 16 41.77 -8.06 1.10
N CYS A 17 41.42 -7.24 0.10
CA CYS A 17 42.31 -6.43 -0.76
C CYS A 17 41.38 -5.59 -1.67
N ALA A 18 41.04 -4.34 -1.36
CA ALA A 18 41.86 -3.14 -1.48
C ALA A 18 42.23 -2.80 -2.94
N THR A 19 41.83 -1.59 -3.34
CA THR A 19 42.26 -0.81 -4.53
C THR A 19 41.67 -1.30 -5.87
N LEU A 20 41.22 -0.46 -6.79
CA LEU A 20 41.78 0.82 -7.25
C LEU A 20 40.68 1.77 -7.77
N LEU A 21 40.89 3.06 -7.52
CA LEU A 21 40.37 4.18 -8.30
C LEU A 21 40.45 3.91 -9.81
N TRP A 22 39.30 3.91 -10.50
CA TRP A 22 39.25 4.25 -11.93
C TRP A 22 38.17 5.32 -12.13
N SER A 23 38.60 6.57 -11.97
CA SER A 23 37.97 7.72 -12.61
C SER A 23 38.11 7.56 -14.11
N LEU A 24 37.04 7.75 -14.89
CA LEU A 24 37.20 8.18 -16.28
C LEU A 24 36.14 9.22 -16.64
N SER A 25 36.68 10.36 -17.04
CA SER A 25 36.00 11.58 -17.46
C SER A 25 35.14 11.35 -18.70
N VAL A 26 33.91 11.87 -18.69
CA VAL A 26 33.18 12.17 -19.93
C VAL A 26 33.27 13.67 -20.17
N GLN A 27 34.09 14.03 -21.17
CA GLN A 27 34.27 15.38 -21.67
C GLN A 27 33.24 15.71 -22.76
N ALA A 28 32.78 16.96 -22.70
CA ALA A 28 32.06 17.80 -23.64
C ALA A 28 31.89 17.38 -25.11
N GLN A 29 30.75 17.79 -25.71
CA GLN A 29 30.71 18.40 -27.05
C GLN A 29 29.35 19.04 -27.35
N GLY A 30 29.36 20.31 -27.78
CA GLY A 30 28.22 20.91 -28.47
C GLY A 30 27.91 22.38 -28.19
N LEU A 31 28.92 23.26 -28.20
CA LEU A 31 28.70 24.70 -28.39
C LEU A 31 28.03 24.92 -29.76
N ARG A 32 26.78 25.39 -29.77
CA ARG A 32 26.14 25.95 -30.96
C ARG A 32 25.94 27.46 -30.76
N PRO A 33 26.35 28.29 -31.74
CA PRO A 33 26.28 29.73 -31.64
C PRO A 33 24.84 30.25 -31.76
N ALA A 34 24.67 31.43 -31.19
CA ALA A 34 23.45 32.19 -31.05
C ALA A 34 22.70 32.40 -32.38
N GLY A 35 21.42 32.02 -32.37
CA GLY A 35 20.38 32.51 -33.27
C GLY A 35 19.29 33.12 -32.42
N GLN A 36 19.49 34.38 -32.02
CA GLN A 36 18.52 35.18 -31.31
C GLN A 36 17.43 35.61 -32.29
N LEU A 37 16.26 34.99 -32.17
CA LEU A 37 15.02 35.45 -32.80
C LEU A 37 14.02 35.73 -31.68
N ASP A 38 13.75 37.02 -31.56
CA ASP A 38 12.83 37.70 -30.67
C ASP A 38 11.48 36.97 -30.60
N ALA A 39 11.09 36.50 -29.41
CA ALA A 39 9.77 35.97 -29.12
C ALA A 39 9.16 36.79 -27.95
N PRO A 40 7.87 37.13 -28.01
CA PRO A 40 7.25 38.05 -27.05
C PRO A 40 7.30 37.48 -25.64
N ARG A 41 7.92 38.25 -24.75
CA ARG A 41 8.07 38.01 -23.31
C ARG A 41 6.67 37.94 -22.68
N SER A 42 6.17 36.72 -22.50
CA SER A 42 5.05 36.48 -21.60
C SER A 42 5.52 36.67 -20.15
N PRO A 43 4.74 37.31 -19.26
CA PRO A 43 5.15 37.48 -17.87
C PRO A 43 5.33 36.12 -17.20
N PRO A 44 6.30 35.94 -16.29
CA PRO A 44 6.35 34.74 -15.46
C PRO A 44 5.11 34.75 -14.57
N ALA A 45 4.12 33.91 -14.90
CA ALA A 45 3.10 33.55 -13.95
C ALA A 45 3.84 33.02 -12.71
N SER A 46 3.70 33.72 -11.59
CA SER A 46 4.13 33.26 -10.29
C SER A 46 3.46 31.91 -10.04
N VAL A 47 4.19 30.82 -10.26
CA VAL A 47 3.81 29.52 -9.75
C VAL A 47 3.89 29.67 -8.24
N GLY A 48 2.74 29.94 -7.62
CA GLY A 48 2.60 29.82 -6.19
C GLY A 48 3.08 28.43 -5.83
N ALA A 49 4.25 28.35 -5.20
CA ALA A 49 4.69 27.14 -4.55
C ALA A 49 3.70 26.93 -3.40
N SER A 50 2.59 26.27 -3.70
CA SER A 50 1.72 25.64 -2.73
C SER A 50 2.60 24.61 -2.04
N ASN A 51 3.30 25.04 -1.01
CA ASN A 51 4.03 24.18 -0.11
C ASN A 51 2.98 23.41 0.66
N VAL A 52 2.39 22.40 0.01
CA VAL A 52 1.60 21.39 0.67
C VAL A 52 2.62 20.56 1.44
N GLN A 53 2.97 21.04 2.63
CA GLN A 53 3.57 20.25 3.68
C GLN A 53 2.53 19.21 4.14
N GLY A 54 2.20 18.28 3.25
CA GLY A 54 1.50 17.06 3.61
C GLY A 54 2.47 16.22 4.42
N THR A 55 2.04 15.79 5.61
CA THR A 55 2.74 14.75 6.37
C THR A 55 3.02 13.60 5.43
N ALA A 56 4.29 13.32 5.16
CA ALA A 56 4.66 12.20 4.32
C ALA A 56 4.20 10.90 4.99
N ASP A 57 3.40 10.11 4.29
CA ASP A 57 3.01 8.80 4.76
C ASP A 57 4.21 7.87 4.79
N TYR A 58 4.36 7.15 5.90
CA TYR A 58 5.44 6.18 6.08
C TYR A 58 4.93 4.74 5.97
N ILE A 59 5.84 3.86 5.64
CA ILE A 59 5.61 2.42 5.50
C ILE A 59 5.70 1.78 6.88
N VAL A 60 4.68 1.03 7.27
CA VAL A 60 4.64 0.28 8.53
C VAL A 60 5.08 -1.18 8.36
N ALA A 61 4.85 -1.75 7.18
CA ALA A 61 5.23 -3.13 6.85
C ALA A 61 5.43 -3.32 5.34
N LEU A 62 6.15 -4.36 4.95
CA LEU A 62 6.33 -4.79 3.56
C LEU A 62 5.86 -6.24 3.43
N VAL A 63 4.92 -6.52 2.53
CA VAL A 63 4.30 -7.84 2.34
C VAL A 63 4.51 -8.29 0.90
N ASN A 64 5.35 -9.30 0.66
CA ASN A 64 5.67 -9.81 -0.69
C ASN A 64 5.99 -8.71 -1.72
N SER A 65 6.71 -7.67 -1.29
CA SER A 65 7.08 -6.48 -2.09
C SER A 65 6.02 -5.38 -2.19
N GLU A 66 4.88 -5.52 -1.53
CA GLU A 66 3.84 -4.49 -1.45
C GLU A 66 3.91 -3.71 -0.12
N PRO A 67 4.04 -2.37 -0.14
CA PRO A 67 4.13 -1.59 1.08
C PRO A 67 2.76 -1.38 1.72
N VAL A 68 2.67 -1.64 3.03
CA VAL A 68 1.53 -1.27 3.87
C VAL A 68 1.84 0.09 4.52
N THR A 69 0.96 1.07 4.34
CA THR A 69 1.18 2.45 4.81
C THR A 69 0.51 2.73 6.16
N ASN A 70 0.99 3.75 6.88
CA ASN A 70 0.34 4.19 8.11
C ASN A 70 -1.12 4.64 7.89
N ASN A 71 -1.39 5.37 6.80
CA ASN A 71 -2.72 5.84 6.49
C ASN A 71 -3.71 4.69 6.23
N GLU A 72 -3.27 3.63 5.56
CA GLU A 72 -4.08 2.42 5.33
C GLU A 72 -4.51 1.77 6.67
N VAL A 73 -3.56 1.57 7.59
CA VAL A 73 -3.86 1.04 8.93
C VAL A 73 -4.81 1.97 9.69
N ARG A 74 -4.59 3.28 9.65
CA ARG A 74 -5.44 4.26 10.33
C ARG A 74 -6.86 4.30 9.78
N GLN A 75 -7.03 4.27 8.46
CA GLN A 75 -8.35 4.24 7.81
C GLN A 75 -9.12 2.98 8.21
N ARG A 76 -8.45 1.82 8.21
CA ARG A 76 -9.06 0.56 8.61
C ARG A 76 -9.40 0.54 10.10
N LEU A 77 -8.52 1.09 10.95
CA LEU A 77 -8.75 1.22 12.39
C LEU A 77 -10.02 2.03 12.67
N VAL A 78 -10.19 3.20 12.05
CA VAL A 78 -11.37 4.05 12.25
C VAL A 78 -12.66 3.32 11.86
N ARG A 79 -12.65 2.55 10.75
CA ARG A 79 -13.80 1.75 10.33
C ARG A 79 -14.15 0.67 11.36
N VAL A 80 -13.15 -0.02 11.90
CA VAL A 80 -13.35 -1.06 12.92
C VAL A 80 -13.83 -0.44 14.24
N GLU A 81 -13.28 0.70 14.66
CA GLU A 81 -13.73 1.47 15.83
C GLU A 81 -15.22 1.85 15.69
N GLN A 82 -15.63 2.35 14.52
CA GLN A 82 -17.05 2.68 14.24
C GLN A 82 -17.95 1.46 14.29
N GLN A 83 -17.55 0.34 13.70
CA GLN A 83 -18.33 -0.90 13.70
C GLN A 83 -18.50 -1.46 15.12
N MET A 84 -17.45 -1.44 15.94
CA MET A 84 -17.54 -1.90 17.34
C MET A 84 -18.41 -0.98 18.18
N ALA A 85 -18.33 0.34 17.97
CA ALA A 85 -19.17 1.31 18.65
C ALA A 85 -20.66 1.10 18.33
N GLN A 86 -21.00 0.80 17.07
CA GLN A 86 -22.37 0.46 16.66
C GLN A 86 -22.89 -0.84 17.29
N GLN A 87 -22.00 -1.81 17.51
CA GLN A 87 -22.33 -3.10 18.12
C GLN A 87 -22.35 -3.06 19.66
N GLY A 88 -21.93 -1.95 20.28
CA GLY A 88 -21.80 -1.84 21.74
C GLY A 88 -20.71 -2.75 22.34
N ALA A 89 -19.71 -3.16 21.54
CA ALA A 89 -18.66 -4.06 21.97
C ALA A 89 -17.61 -3.33 22.85
N ALA A 90 -16.98 -4.07 23.77
CA ALA A 90 -15.87 -3.55 24.56
C ALA A 90 -14.67 -3.23 23.66
N MET A 91 -14.22 -1.98 23.67
CA MET A 91 -13.14 -1.52 22.82
C MET A 91 -11.77 -1.80 23.46
N PRO A 92 -10.90 -2.61 22.82
CA PRO A 92 -9.54 -2.82 23.29
C PRO A 92 -8.73 -1.52 23.29
N PRO A 93 -7.58 -1.48 23.99
CA PRO A 93 -6.62 -0.38 23.85
C PRO A 93 -6.26 -0.16 22.38
N ARG A 94 -6.26 1.11 21.96
CA ARG A 94 -6.08 1.49 20.56
C ARG A 94 -4.82 0.90 19.91
N GLU A 95 -3.73 0.78 20.67
CA GLU A 95 -2.48 0.16 20.18
C GLU A 95 -2.63 -1.34 19.91
N GLN A 96 -3.38 -2.05 20.74
CA GLN A 96 -3.66 -3.48 20.52
C GLN A 96 -4.54 -3.65 19.29
N LEU A 97 -5.56 -2.80 19.14
CA LEU A 97 -6.43 -2.81 17.98
C LEU A 97 -5.67 -2.47 16.70
N ALA A 98 -4.76 -1.49 16.72
CA ALA A 98 -3.93 -1.14 15.57
C ALA A 98 -3.03 -2.30 15.13
N ARG A 99 -2.47 -3.05 16.07
CA ARG A 99 -1.71 -4.28 15.77
C ARG A 99 -2.59 -5.34 15.10
N GLN A 100 -3.80 -5.57 15.64
CA GLN A 100 -4.74 -6.52 15.05
C GLN A 100 -5.17 -6.12 13.64
N VAL A 101 -5.40 -4.82 13.41
CA VAL A 101 -5.73 -4.28 12.08
C VAL A 101 -4.57 -4.45 11.10
N LEU A 102 -3.32 -4.20 11.53
CA LEU A 102 -2.15 -4.45 10.69
C LEU A 102 -2.04 -5.93 10.30
N GLU A 103 -2.19 -6.85 11.26
CA GLU A 103 -2.19 -8.28 10.99
C GLU A 103 -3.32 -8.69 10.04
N GLN A 104 -4.51 -8.11 10.18
CA GLN A 104 -5.61 -8.35 9.25
C GLN A 104 -5.25 -7.90 7.83
N ILE A 105 -4.67 -6.71 7.67
CA ILE A 105 -4.24 -6.17 6.37
C ILE A 105 -3.19 -7.08 5.74
N ILE A 106 -2.19 -7.53 6.51
CA ILE A 106 -1.15 -8.44 6.03
C ILE A 106 -1.77 -9.74 5.51
N ASN A 107 -2.65 -10.37 6.30
CA ASN A 107 -3.31 -11.61 5.92
C ASN A 107 -4.20 -11.44 4.69
N GLU A 108 -4.96 -10.35 4.59
CA GLU A 108 -5.79 -10.02 3.43
C GLU A 108 -4.92 -9.88 2.17
N ARG A 109 -3.79 -9.17 2.26
CA ARG A 109 -2.87 -9.00 1.13
C ARG A 109 -2.27 -10.33 0.65
N ILE A 110 -1.81 -11.16 1.57
CA ILE A 110 -1.25 -12.48 1.26
C ILE A 110 -2.30 -13.33 0.54
N GLN A 111 -3.55 -13.35 1.03
CA GLN A 111 -4.62 -14.13 0.43
C GLN A 111 -4.97 -13.64 -0.98
N ILE A 112 -5.06 -12.32 -1.19
CA ILE A 112 -5.34 -11.75 -2.51
C ILE A 112 -4.20 -12.01 -3.49
N GLN A 113 -2.94 -11.93 -3.04
CA GLN A 113 -1.78 -12.25 -3.87
C GLN A 113 -1.78 -13.72 -4.25
N GLN A 114 -2.03 -14.62 -3.30
CA GLN A 114 -2.16 -16.05 -3.58
C GLN A 114 -3.30 -16.33 -4.56
N ALA A 115 -4.45 -15.68 -4.41
CA ALA A 115 -5.57 -15.81 -5.35
C ALA A 115 -5.18 -15.37 -6.78
N LYS A 116 -4.44 -14.25 -6.90
CA LYS A 116 -3.91 -13.77 -8.19
C LYS A 116 -2.92 -14.75 -8.81
N GLU A 117 -2.00 -15.30 -8.01
CA GLU A 117 -1.03 -16.32 -8.46
C GLU A 117 -1.71 -17.59 -8.95
N LEU A 118 -2.82 -17.99 -8.32
CA LEU A 118 -3.65 -19.12 -8.73
C LEU A 118 -4.58 -18.80 -9.91
N GLY A 119 -4.61 -17.55 -10.40
CA GLY A 119 -5.48 -17.13 -11.49
C GLY A 119 -6.96 -17.04 -11.12
N ILE A 120 -7.29 -16.91 -9.84
CA ILE A 120 -8.67 -16.73 -9.37
C ILE A 120 -9.10 -15.30 -9.64
N THR A 121 -10.13 -15.13 -10.48
CA THR A 121 -10.71 -13.82 -10.83
C THR A 121 -12.21 -13.83 -10.57
N VAL A 122 -12.75 -12.70 -10.11
CA VAL A 122 -14.18 -12.52 -9.87
C VAL A 122 -14.80 -11.82 -11.08
N SER A 123 -15.87 -12.38 -11.65
CA SER A 123 -16.60 -11.76 -12.76
C SER A 123 -17.67 -10.79 -12.28
N GLU A 124 -18.07 -9.84 -13.14
CA GLU A 124 -19.19 -8.92 -12.87
C GLU A 124 -20.50 -9.67 -12.53
N ALA A 125 -20.72 -10.82 -13.17
CA ALA A 125 -21.89 -11.66 -12.92
C ALA A 125 -21.86 -12.25 -11.50
N ASP A 126 -20.68 -12.64 -11.00
CA ASP A 126 -20.53 -13.14 -9.63
C ASP A 126 -20.80 -12.03 -8.61
N VAL A 127 -20.33 -10.81 -8.86
CA VAL A 127 -20.60 -9.63 -8.01
C VAL A 127 -22.09 -9.33 -7.98
N THR A 128 -22.75 -9.31 -9.15
CA THR A 128 -24.20 -9.08 -9.26
C THR A 128 -25.00 -10.16 -8.52
N GLN A 129 -24.59 -11.42 -8.64
CA GLN A 129 -25.23 -12.54 -7.95
C GLN A 129 -25.06 -12.44 -6.42
N ALA A 130 -23.87 -12.05 -5.95
CA ALA A 130 -23.60 -11.82 -4.55
C ALA A 130 -24.42 -10.64 -4.00
N GLU A 131 -24.52 -9.54 -4.75
CA GLU A 131 -25.35 -8.39 -4.41
C GLU A 131 -26.81 -8.79 -4.22
N GLN A 132 -27.40 -9.51 -5.18
CA GLN A 132 -28.77 -10.01 -5.09
C GLN A 132 -28.97 -10.91 -3.87
N SER A 133 -27.99 -11.76 -3.55
CA SER A 133 -28.03 -12.65 -2.40
C SER A 133 -28.00 -11.89 -1.08
N ILE A 134 -27.19 -10.83 -0.96
CA ILE A 134 -27.10 -9.99 0.25
C ILE A 134 -28.34 -9.10 0.39
N ALA A 135 -28.83 -8.52 -0.71
CA ALA A 135 -30.05 -7.74 -0.72
C ALA A 135 -31.25 -8.58 -0.26
N ALA A 136 -31.38 -9.81 -0.77
CA ALA A 136 -32.42 -10.75 -0.36
C ALA A 136 -32.30 -11.12 1.14
N GLN A 137 -31.09 -11.34 1.66
CA GLN A 137 -30.86 -11.60 3.09
C GLN A 137 -31.28 -10.42 3.98
N ASN A 138 -31.15 -9.19 3.48
CA ASN A 138 -31.56 -7.97 4.18
C ASN A 138 -33.01 -7.56 3.89
N GLN A 139 -33.78 -8.38 3.15
CA GLN A 139 -35.16 -8.09 2.72
C GLN A 139 -35.28 -6.79 1.91
N LEU A 140 -34.23 -6.44 1.17
CA LEU A 140 -34.17 -5.26 0.30
C LEU A 140 -34.18 -5.68 -1.17
N SER A 141 -34.73 -4.84 -2.04
CA SER A 141 -34.46 -4.97 -3.47
C SER A 141 -33.01 -4.51 -3.79
N PRO A 142 -32.39 -4.98 -4.89
CA PRO A 142 -31.05 -4.54 -5.27
C PRO A 142 -30.93 -3.01 -5.36
N GLU A 143 -31.93 -2.34 -5.93
CA GLU A 143 -31.98 -0.87 -6.02
C GLU A 143 -32.05 -0.19 -4.66
N GLN A 144 -32.81 -0.75 -3.71
CA GLN A 144 -32.87 -0.24 -2.34
C GLN A 144 -31.55 -0.47 -1.59
N PHE A 145 -30.90 -1.62 -1.83
CA PHE A 145 -29.62 -1.95 -1.25
C PHE A 145 -28.52 -0.98 -1.71
N ARG A 146 -28.43 -0.68 -3.02
CA ARG A 146 -27.50 0.33 -3.55
C ARG A 146 -27.72 1.71 -2.95
N ARG A 147 -28.97 2.15 -2.83
CA ARG A 147 -29.30 3.45 -2.20
C ARG A 147 -28.85 3.51 -0.74
N ARG A 148 -28.95 2.39 -0.02
CA ARG A 148 -28.48 2.29 1.36
C ARG A 148 -26.96 2.37 1.43
N LEU A 149 -26.23 1.65 0.57
CA LEU A 149 -24.77 1.74 0.50
C LEU A 149 -24.29 3.16 0.21
N ALA A 150 -24.91 3.84 -0.76
CA ALA A 150 -24.61 5.24 -1.06
C ALA A 150 -24.86 6.16 0.15
N SER A 151 -25.92 5.90 0.94
CA SER A 151 -26.18 6.67 2.18
C SER A 151 -25.16 6.42 3.30
N GLU A 152 -24.48 5.28 3.26
CA GLU A 152 -23.38 4.92 4.17
C GLU A 152 -22.01 5.42 3.64
N GLY A 153 -21.99 6.13 2.50
CA GLY A 153 -20.78 6.65 1.86
C GLY A 153 -19.96 5.56 1.15
N MET A 154 -20.60 4.46 0.76
CA MET A 154 -20.02 3.41 -0.06
C MET A 154 -20.56 3.58 -1.49
N ASP A 155 -19.73 4.12 -2.39
CA ASP A 155 -20.01 4.31 -3.83
C ASP A 155 -19.22 3.32 -4.71
#